data_AF-A0A2N6C4L5-F1
#
_entry.id   AF-A0A2N6C4L5-F1
#
_cell.length_a   1.000
_cell.length_b   1.000
_cell.length_c   1.000
_cell.angle_alpha   90.00
_cell.angle_beta   90.00
_cell.angle_gamma   90.00
#
_symmetry.space_group_name_H-M   'P 1'
#
loop_
_entity.id
_entity.type
_entity.pdbx_description
1 polymer ?
#
loop_
_entity_poly.entity_id
_entity_poly.type
_entity_poly.pdbx_seq_one_letter_code
_entity_poly.pdbx_strand_id
1 'polypeptide(L)' 'MCPACKENKECKEKVCPLCNGAKVISGTCACDMEWRGSQQGEEWSDCQCAPNETCPTCKGTGVVCQ' A
#
# COMPACT_ATOMS: atom_id res chain seq x y z
N MET A 1 2.64 14.33 -21.16
CA MET A 1 1.62 13.98 -20.15
C MET A 1 2.28 13.06 -19.14
N CYS A 2 2.46 13.50 -17.90
CA CYS A 2 3.00 12.64 -16.85
C CYS A 2 1.86 11.74 -16.34
N PRO A 3 2.00 10.41 -16.37
CA PRO A 3 0.93 9.49 -15.95
C PRO A 3 0.58 9.60 -14.46
N ALA A 4 1.44 10.21 -13.64
CA ALA A 4 1.28 10.33 -12.18
C ALA A 4 0.64 11.64 -11.68
N CYS A 5 0.64 12.72 -12.46
CA CYS A 5 -0.09 13.95 -12.12
C CYS A 5 -1.12 14.22 -13.21
N LYS A 6 -2.40 14.13 -12.85
CA LYS A 6 -3.52 14.51 -13.72
C LYS A 6 -3.65 16.04 -13.88
N GLU A 7 -2.53 16.77 -13.82
CA GLU A 7 -2.48 18.23 -13.85
C GLU A 7 -1.26 18.71 -14.64
N ASN A 8 -1.40 19.81 -15.38
CA ASN A 8 -0.36 20.42 -16.21
C ASN A 8 0.72 21.11 -15.36
N LYS A 9 1.47 20.33 -14.60
CA LYS A 9 2.68 20.78 -13.90
C LYS A 9 3.86 20.01 -14.49
N GLU A 10 4.98 20.68 -14.72
CA GLU A 10 6.26 20.03 -15.06
C GLU A 10 6.69 19.16 -13.88
N CYS A 11 6.11 17.97 -13.78
CA CYS A 11 6.31 17.06 -12.68
C CYS A 11 7.65 16.37 -12.86
N LYS A 12 8.62 16.67 -12.00
CA LYS A 12 9.80 15.81 -11.92
C LYS A 12 9.36 14.47 -11.34
N GLU A 13 9.41 13.42 -12.16
CA GLU A 13 9.08 12.06 -11.72
C GLU A 13 10.07 11.65 -10.64
N LYS A 14 9.60 11.64 -9.40
CA LYS A 14 10.39 11.17 -8.26
C LYS A 14 9.76 9.90 -7.73
N VAL A 15 10.60 8.95 -7.31
CA VAL A 15 10.13 7.74 -6.63
C VAL A 15 9.23 8.14 -5.46
N CYS A 16 8.03 7.56 -5.39
CA CYS A 16 7.08 7.88 -4.33
C CYS A 16 7.72 7.55 -2.97
N PRO A 17 7.93 8.53 -2.07
CA PRO A 17 8.62 8.28 -0.81
C PRO A 17 7.79 7.44 0.16
N LEU A 18 6.46 7.41 -0.01
CA LEU A 18 5.56 6.66 0.86
C LEU A 18 5.66 5.14 0.63
N CYS A 19 5.65 4.72 -0.63
CA CYS A 19 5.74 3.30 -1.00
C CYS A 19 7.11 2.91 -1.57
N ASN A 20 8.07 3.83 -1.64
CA ASN A 20 9.39 3.64 -2.27
C ASN A 20 9.32 3.00 -3.67
N GLY A 21 8.32 3.37 -4.47
CA GLY A 21 8.11 2.78 -5.80
C GLY A 21 7.33 1.46 -5.84
N ALA A 22 6.96 0.89 -4.69
CA ALA A 22 6.21 -0.37 -4.60
C ALA A 22 4.76 -0.29 -5.07
N LYS A 23 4.21 0.92 -5.31
CA LYS A 23 2.82 1.19 -5.77
C LYS A 23 1.71 0.83 -4.79
N VAL A 24 1.98 -0.08 -3.87
CA VAL A 24 1.10 -0.50 -2.77
C VAL A 24 1.77 -0.21 -1.42
N ILE A 25 0.95 -0.07 -0.40
CA ILE A 25 1.37 -0.08 1.00
C ILE A 25 1.07 -1.48 1.50
N SER A 26 2.12 -2.22 1.88
CA SER A 26 1.94 -3.55 2.45
C SER A 26 1.14 -3.43 3.73
N GLY A 27 0.06 -4.22 3.82
CA GLY A 27 -0.69 -4.31 5.06
C GLY A 27 0.18 -4.93 6.15
N THR A 28 -0.03 -4.51 7.39
CA THR A 28 0.69 -5.07 8.53
C THR A 28 -0.03 -6.32 9.03
N CYS A 29 0.73 -7.36 9.34
CA CYS A 29 0.20 -8.54 10.04
C CYS A 29 0.40 -8.37 11.54
N ALA A 30 -0.69 -8.36 12.29
CA ALA A 30 -0.68 -8.43 13.76
C ALA A 30 -0.99 -9.87 14.19
N CYS A 31 -0.06 -10.50 14.89
CA CYS A 31 -0.23 -11.85 15.43
C CYS A 31 -0.32 -11.75 16.95
N ASP A 32 -1.55 -11.79 17.48
CA ASP A 32 -1.82 -11.62 18.91
C ASP A 32 -2.50 -12.86 19.47
N MET A 33 -1.81 -13.60 20.33
CA MET A 33 -2.31 -14.84 20.96
C MET A 33 -3.43 -14.61 21.99
N GLU A 34 -3.67 -13.35 22.38
CA GLU A 34 -4.74 -12.98 23.32
C GLU A 34 -6.09 -12.80 22.64
N TRP A 35 -6.12 -12.67 21.31
CA TRP A 35 -7.33 -12.45 20.53
C TRP A 35 -7.68 -13.76 19.84
N ARG A 36 -8.94 -14.23 19.92
CA ARG A 36 -9.36 -15.36 19.09
C ARG A 36 -9.21 -14.91 17.64
N GLY A 37 -8.22 -15.47 16.93
CA GLY A 37 -7.88 -15.08 15.57
C GLY A 37 -9.08 -15.11 14.63
N SER A 38 -8.96 -14.48 13.47
CA SER A 38 -9.97 -14.57 12.42
C SER A 38 -9.83 -15.88 11.66
N GLN A 39 -10.97 -16.45 11.33
CA GLN A 39 -11.06 -17.66 10.53
C GLN A 39 -10.70 -17.34 9.08
N GLN A 40 -9.55 -17.83 8.61
CA GLN A 40 -9.16 -17.75 7.20
C GLN A 40 -9.43 -19.10 6.54
N GLY A 41 -10.64 -19.26 6.00
CA GLY A 41 -11.09 -20.54 5.44
C GLY A 41 -11.39 -21.58 6.53
N GLU A 42 -10.69 -22.73 6.49
CA GLU A 42 -10.85 -23.84 7.46
C GLU A 42 -9.79 -23.83 8.58
N GLU A 43 -8.81 -22.93 8.51
CA GLU A 43 -7.73 -22.81 9.50
C GLU A 43 -7.91 -21.54 10.34
N TRP A 44 -7.73 -21.67 11.65
CA TRP A 44 -7.69 -20.52 12.57
C TRP A 44 -6.28 -19.96 12.54
N SER A 45 -6.13 -18.74 12.03
CA SER A 45 -4.85 -18.03 12.06
C SER A 45 -4.89 -16.95 13.14
N ASP A 46 -4.03 -17.08 14.15
CA ASP A 46 -3.81 -16.05 15.18
C ASP A 46 -3.23 -14.75 14.60
N CYS A 47 -2.78 -14.79 13.34
CA CYS A 47 -2.27 -13.65 12.59
C CYS A 47 -3.37 -13.00 11.74
N GLN A 48 -3.62 -11.72 12.02
CA GLN A 48 -4.50 -10.83 11.26
C GLN A 48 -3.68 -9.92 10.36
N CYS A 49 -3.65 -10.25 9.07
CA CYS A 49 -2.99 -9.46 8.05
C CYS A 49 -3.96 -8.44 7.45
N ALA A 50 -3.67 -7.16 7.62
CA ALA A 50 -4.31 -6.15 6.80
C ALA A 50 -3.99 -6.42 5.31
N PRO A 51 -4.96 -6.24 4.40
CA PRO A 51 -4.69 -6.37 2.98
C PRO A 51 -3.74 -5.27 2.51
N ASN A 52 -3.04 -5.53 1.40
CA ASN A 52 -2.21 -4.51 0.75
C ASN A 52 -3.12 -3.43 0.15
N GLU A 53 -2.86 -2.19 0.49
CA GLU A 53 -3.65 -1.05 0.03
C GLU A 53 -2.92 -0.35 -1.11
N THR A 54 -3.66 0.16 -2.11
CA THR A 54 -3.03 0.95 -3.17
C THR A 54 -2.48 2.24 -2.58
N CYS A 55 -1.22 2.57 -2.86
CA CYS A 55 -0.57 3.74 -2.27
C CYS A 55 -1.36 5.02 -2.63
N PRO A 56 -1.93 5.74 -1.64
CA PRO A 56 -2.82 6.86 -1.92
C PRO A 56 -2.10 8.06 -2.54
N THR A 57 -0.78 8.18 -2.29
CA THR A 57 0.03 9.29 -2.78
C THR A 57 0.36 9.17 -4.26
N CYS A 58 0.79 7.98 -4.71
CA CYS A 58 1.07 7.73 -6.12
C CYS A 58 -0.11 7.08 -6.87
N LYS A 59 -1.18 6.69 -6.16
CA LYS A 59 -2.36 6.02 -6.73
C LYS A 59 -2.00 4.80 -7.59
N GLY A 60 -0.98 4.05 -7.17
CA GLY A 60 -0.50 2.88 -7.88
C GLY A 60 0.50 3.14 -9.02
N THR A 61 0.94 4.40 -9.25
CA THR A 61 1.95 4.69 -10.29
C THR A 61 3.39 4.42 -9.83
N GLY A 62 3.65 4.47 -8.51
CA GLY A 62 4.98 4.26 -7.92
C GLY A 62 5.87 5.50 -7.94
N VAL A 63 5.46 6.55 -8.65
CA VAL A 63 6.15 7.84 -8.72
C VAL A 63 5.20 8.96 -8.34
N VAL A 64 5.76 9.99 -7.73
CA VAL A 64 5.03 11.22 -7.42
C VAL A 64 5.63 12.36 -8.22
N CYS A 65 4.76 13.30 -8.42
CA CYS A 65 4.98 14.46 -9.22
C CYS A 65 5.31 15.61 -8.28
N GLN A 66 6.59 15.97 -8.24
CA GLN A 66 7.11 16.98 -7.33
C GLN A 66 7.36 18.31 -8.03
#